data_AF-A0A2W1L938-F1
#
_entry.id   AF-A0A2W1L938-F1
#
_cell.length_a   1.000
_cell.length_b   1.000
_cell.length_c   1.000
_cell.angle_alpha   90.00
_cell.angle_beta   90.00
_cell.angle_gamma   90.00
#
_symmetry.space_group_name_H-M   'P 1'
#
loop_
_entity.id
_entity.type
_entity.pdbx_description
1 polymer ?
#
loop_
_entity_poly.entity_id
_entity_poly.type
_entity_poly.pdbx_seq_one_letter_code
_entity_poly.pdbx_strand_id
1 'polypeptide(L)'
;MPTMRYIIMQSDSGLSFVEMPASHAYQLSALNLRLHKELDKLTAANVPVLPYAVAECAELELHNKSLPVTGGLDYMNELERQFAGIKEHSYPLISLLTEIRALQAQLEQWYEEEMEF
;
A
#
# COMPACT_ATOMS: atom_id res chain seq x y z
N MET A 1 5.06 -3.57 -22.18
CA MET A 1 4.19 -2.64 -21.44
C MET A 1 3.41 -3.47 -20.44
N PRO A 2 3.75 -3.36 -19.16
CA PRO A 2 3.09 -4.13 -18.13
C PRO A 2 1.62 -3.72 -17.97
N THR A 3 0.77 -4.69 -17.61
CA THR A 3 -0.64 -4.40 -17.30
C THR A 3 -0.73 -3.79 -15.92
N MET A 4 -1.28 -2.59 -15.81
CA MET A 4 -1.45 -1.88 -14.54
C MET A 4 -2.88 -2.02 -14.01
N ARG A 5 -3.04 -1.77 -12.72
CA ARG A 5 -4.31 -1.65 -12.02
C ARG A 5 -4.27 -0.49 -11.04
N TYR A 6 -5.45 0.04 -10.75
CA TYR A 6 -5.63 1.10 -9.78
C TYR A 6 -6.40 0.56 -8.58
N ILE A 7 -5.82 0.75 -7.41
CA ILE A 7 -6.48 0.46 -6.14
C ILE A 7 -7.03 1.77 -5.61
N ILE A 8 -8.33 1.78 -5.31
CA ILE A 8 -9.04 2.93 -4.79
C ILE A 8 -8.96 2.86 -3.27
N MET A 9 -8.40 3.91 -2.68
CA MET A 9 -8.11 4.04 -1.26
C MET A 9 -9.02 5.12 -0.67
N GLN A 10 -9.73 4.81 0.40
CA GLN A 10 -10.63 5.74 1.09
C GLN A 10 -10.06 6.13 2.45
N SER A 11 -9.96 7.42 2.72
CA SER A 11 -9.67 8.01 4.03
C SER A 11 -10.77 9.00 4.42
N ASP A 12 -10.68 9.53 5.65
CA ASP A 12 -11.55 10.62 6.11
C ASP A 12 -11.39 11.90 5.27
N SER A 13 -10.23 12.07 4.63
CA SER A 13 -9.92 13.21 3.75
C SER A 13 -10.35 13.03 2.30
N GLY A 14 -10.88 11.85 1.93
CA GLY A 14 -11.41 11.57 0.59
C GLY A 14 -10.83 10.32 -0.05
N LEU A 15 -10.72 10.34 -1.38
CA LEU A 15 -10.18 9.23 -2.17
C LEU A 15 -8.73 9.52 -2.59
N SER A 16 -7.92 8.47 -2.58
CA SER A 16 -6.61 8.41 -3.24
C SER A 16 -6.51 7.14 -4.06
N PHE A 17 -5.53 7.10 -4.97
CA PHE A 17 -5.38 5.99 -5.91
C PHE A 17 -3.94 5.50 -5.88
N VAL A 18 -3.77 4.18 -5.92
CA VAL A 18 -2.45 3.55 -6.05
C VAL A 18 -2.40 2.81 -7.38
N GLU A 19 -1.46 3.19 -8.23
CA GLU A 19 -1.18 2.49 -9.49
C GLU A 19 -0.16 1.37 -9.24
N MET A 20 -0.53 0.15 -9.55
CA MET A 20 0.26 -1.05 -9.28
C MET A 20 0.30 -1.97 -10.51
N PRO A 21 1.34 -2.79 -10.69
CA PRO A 21 1.30 -3.89 -11.63
C PRO A 21 0.14 -4.83 -11.29
N ALA A 22 -0.59 -5.32 -12.29
CA ALA A 22 -1.75 -6.17 -12.07
C ALA A 22 -1.43 -7.45 -11.28
N SER A 23 -0.21 -7.97 -11.40
CA SER A 23 0.30 -9.10 -10.63
C SER A 23 0.40 -8.82 -9.12
N HIS A 24 0.59 -7.56 -8.73
CA HIS A 24 0.82 -7.15 -7.34
C HIS A 24 -0.36 -6.39 -6.72
N ALA A 25 -1.28 -5.86 -7.52
CA ALA A 25 -2.40 -5.05 -7.03
C ALA A 25 -3.26 -5.77 -5.97
N TYR A 26 -3.63 -7.03 -6.22
CA TYR A 26 -4.38 -7.84 -5.25
C TYR A 26 -3.61 -8.06 -3.94
N GLN A 27 -2.28 -8.23 -4.01
CA GLN A 27 -1.46 -8.41 -2.82
C GLN A 27 -1.49 -7.15 -1.95
N LEU A 28 -1.47 -5.96 -2.56
CA LEU A 28 -1.59 -4.71 -1.83
C LEU A 28 -2.95 -4.55 -1.16
N SER A 29 -4.04 -4.84 -1.87
CA SER A 29 -5.39 -4.81 -1.29
C SER A 29 -5.50 -5.80 -0.11
N ALA A 30 -5.03 -7.03 -0.28
CA ALA A 30 -5.06 -8.03 0.78
C ALA A 30 -4.21 -7.63 2.00
N LEU A 31 -3.02 -7.06 1.78
CA LEU A 31 -2.17 -6.51 2.83
C LEU A 31 -2.87 -5.37 3.55
N ASN A 32 -3.46 -4.41 2.84
CA ASN A 32 -4.19 -3.29 3.44
C ASN A 32 -5.33 -3.78 4.35
N LEU A 33 -6.15 -4.71 3.87
CA LEU A 33 -7.24 -5.30 4.65
C LEU A 33 -6.73 -6.04 5.91
N ARG A 34 -5.56 -6.69 5.81
CA ARG A 34 -4.93 -7.34 6.95
C ARG A 34 -4.38 -6.33 7.95
N LEU A 35 -3.73 -5.25 7.48
CA LEU A 35 -3.21 -4.19 8.34
C LEU A 35 -4.33 -3.64 9.23
N HIS A 36 -5.48 -3.30 8.67
CA HIS A 36 -6.65 -2.82 9.45
C HIS A 36 -7.09 -3.79 10.56
N LYS A 37 -7.06 -5.11 10.33
CA LYS A 37 -7.43 -6.11 11.35
C LYS A 37 -6.42 -6.23 12.49
N GLU A 38 -5.16 -5.92 12.22
CA GLU A 38 -4.07 -6.04 13.19
C GLU A 38 -3.74 -4.70 13.86
N LEU A 39 -4.05 -3.57 13.22
CA LEU A 39 -3.86 -2.23 13.76
C LEU A 39 -4.58 -2.05 15.11
N ASP A 40 -5.80 -2.58 15.25
CA ASP A 40 -6.58 -2.53 16.49
C ASP A 40 -5.90 -3.25 17.68
N LYS A 41 -4.90 -4.09 17.41
CA LYS A 41 -4.14 -4.83 18.43
C LYS A 41 -2.88 -4.09 18.87
N LEU A 42 -2.49 -3.04 18.16
CA LEU A 42 -1.35 -2.21 18.54
C LEU A 42 -1.74 -1.29 19.69
N THR A 43 -0.78 -1.01 20.57
CA THR A 43 -0.99 -0.20 21.77
C THR A 43 -0.18 1.10 21.78
N ALA A 44 0.70 1.26 20.80
CA ALA A 44 1.45 2.50 20.60
C ALA A 44 0.53 3.71 20.39
N ALA A 45 0.94 4.85 20.94
CA ALA A 45 0.22 6.11 20.77
C ALA A 45 0.34 6.69 19.34
N ASN A 46 1.28 6.20 18.52
CA ASN A 46 1.61 6.76 17.21
C ASN A 46 1.30 5.82 16.03
N VAL A 47 0.22 5.04 16.14
CA VAL A 47 -0.27 4.20 15.04
C VAL A 47 -0.75 5.08 13.87
N PRO A 48 -0.29 4.85 12.64
CA PRO A 48 -0.70 5.64 11.48
C PRO A 48 -2.17 5.41 11.13
N VAL A 49 -2.84 6.47 10.67
CA VAL A 49 -4.16 6.35 10.05
C VAL A 49 -3.96 5.91 8.61
N LEU A 50 -4.40 4.69 8.31
CA LEU A 50 -4.30 4.14 6.97
C LEU A 50 -5.60 4.35 6.18
N PRO A 51 -5.51 4.70 4.89
CA PRO A 51 -6.67 4.60 4.03
C PRO A 51 -7.06 3.12 3.85
N TYR A 52 -8.32 2.88 3.55
CA TYR A 52 -8.90 1.55 3.33
C TYR A 52 -9.02 1.27 1.84
N ALA A 53 -8.53 0.11 1.39
CA ALA A 53 -8.71 -0.35 0.02
C ALA A 53 -10.19 -0.74 -0.20
N VAL A 54 -10.90 0.01 -1.03
CA VAL A 54 -12.36 -0.17 -1.24
C VAL A 54 -12.71 -0.77 -2.60
N ALA A 55 -11.82 -0.66 -3.58
CA ALA A 55 -12.02 -1.23 -4.92
C ALA A 55 -10.71 -1.36 -5.69
N GLU A 56 -10.76 -2.15 -6.77
CA GLU A 56 -9.73 -2.22 -7.80
C GLU A 56 -10.37 -2.06 -9.18
N CYS A 57 -9.72 -1.33 -10.08
CA CYS A 57 -10.12 -1.24 -11.48
C CYS A 57 -8.92 -1.31 -12.42
N ALA A 58 -9.18 -1.72 -13.67
CA ALA A 58 -8.15 -1.79 -14.70
C ALA A 58 -7.86 -0.42 -15.33
N GLU A 59 -8.89 0.40 -15.50
CA GLU A 59 -8.80 1.73 -16.10
C GLU A 59 -9.32 2.77 -15.10
N LEU A 60 -8.60 3.88 -14.99
CA LEU A 60 -8.95 5.00 -14.12
C LEU A 60 -8.97 6.29 -14.94
N GLU A 61 -10.13 6.93 -14.99
CA GLU A 61 -10.27 8.27 -15.55
C GLU A 61 -10.70 9.24 -14.44
N LEU A 62 -9.85 10.22 -14.15
CA LEU A 62 -10.10 11.23 -13.13
C LEU A 62 -10.55 12.55 -13.76
N HIS A 63 -11.80 12.94 -13.52
CA HIS A 63 -12.27 14.28 -13.88
C HIS A 63 -11.67 15.36 -12.97
N ASN A 64 -11.42 15.03 -11.70
CA ASN A 64 -10.68 15.90 -10.79
C ASN A 64 -9.19 15.51 -10.77
N LYS A 65 -8.37 16.28 -11.49
CA LYS A 65 -6.91 16.07 -11.58
C LYS A 65 -6.15 16.43 -10.30
N SER A 66 -6.81 16.98 -9.28
CA SER A 66 -6.18 17.24 -7.99
C SER A 66 -6.08 15.99 -7.11
N LEU A 67 -6.78 14.90 -7.47
CA LEU A 67 -6.73 13.66 -6.71
C LEU A 67 -5.39 12.93 -6.96
N PRO A 68 -4.67 12.54 -5.90
CA PRO A 68 -3.36 11.93 -6.05
C PRO A 68 -3.47 10.51 -6.60
N VAL A 69 -2.65 10.21 -7.61
CA VAL A 69 -2.33 8.86 -8.07
C VAL A 69 -0.89 8.60 -7.67
N THR A 70 -0.67 7.68 -6.75
CA THR A 70 0.64 7.32 -6.22
C THR A 70 1.12 6.02 -6.87
N GLY A 71 2.39 5.95 -7.25
CA GLY A 71 2.98 4.70 -7.72
C GLY A 71 3.04 3.65 -6.60
N GLY A 72 2.87 2.38 -6.95
CA GLY A 72 2.86 1.29 -5.98
C GLY A 72 4.10 1.25 -5.09
N LEU A 73 5.28 1.44 -5.67
CA LEU A 73 6.54 1.43 -4.91
C LEU A 73 6.64 2.62 -3.95
N ASP A 74 6.24 3.82 -4.38
CA ASP A 74 6.19 5.00 -3.50
C ASP A 74 5.23 4.79 -2.34
N TYR A 75 4.06 4.19 -2.60
CA TYR A 75 3.10 3.84 -1.56
C TYR A 75 3.69 2.83 -0.56
N MET A 76 4.37 1.79 -1.05
CA MET A 76 5.00 0.78 -0.19
C MET A 76 6.13 1.36 0.66
N ASN A 77 6.96 2.25 0.09
CA ASN A 77 8.03 2.95 0.80
C ASN A 77 7.47 3.83 1.92
N GLU A 78 6.39 4.56 1.65
CA GLU A 78 5.68 5.36 2.66
C GLU A 78 5.14 4.48 3.78
N LEU A 79 4.46 3.39 3.41
CA LEU A 79 3.84 2.47 4.36
C LEU A 79 4.88 1.82 5.28
N GLU A 80 5.99 1.35 4.73
CA GLU A 80 7.10 0.79 5.53
C GLU A 80 7.62 1.82 6.53
N ARG A 81 7.89 3.05 6.06
CA ARG A 81 8.41 4.11 6.92
C ARG A 81 7.47 4.46 8.06
N GLN A 82 6.16 4.49 7.80
CA GLN A 82 5.14 4.75 8.82
C GLN A 82 5.11 3.64 9.88
N PHE A 83 5.11 2.37 9.47
CA PHE A 83 5.10 1.24 10.39
C PHE A 83 6.41 1.08 11.16
N ALA A 84 7.56 1.33 10.53
CA ALA A 84 8.87 1.27 11.16
C ALA A 84 9.06 2.36 12.21
N GLY A 85 8.32 3.48 12.09
CA GLY A 85 8.29 4.56 13.08
C GLY A 85 7.44 4.28 14.32
N ILE A 86 6.65 3.21 14.34
CA ILE A 86 5.82 2.85 15.50
C ILE A 86 6.73 2.41 16.65
N LYS A 87 6.59 3.05 17.82
CA LYS A 87 7.42 2.77 19.00
C LYS A 87 6.87 1.59 19.80
N GLU A 88 6.83 0.44 19.16
CA GLU A 88 6.35 -0.81 19.75
C GLU A 88 7.21 -1.98 19.26
N HIS A 89 7.28 -3.05 20.05
CA HIS A 89 8.00 -4.29 19.68
C HIS A 89 7.10 -5.52 19.85
N SER A 90 5.79 -5.33 19.72
CA SER A 90 4.82 -6.42 19.81
C SER A 90 4.90 -7.31 18.56
N TYR A 91 4.57 -8.59 18.74
CA TYR A 91 4.55 -9.56 17.66
C TYR A 91 3.67 -9.13 16.46
N PRO A 92 2.47 -8.53 16.65
CA PRO A 92 1.68 -8.01 15.54
C PRO A 92 2.46 -7.03 14.66
N LEU A 93 3.13 -6.02 15.24
CA LEU A 93 3.89 -5.05 14.46
C LEU A 93 5.03 -5.70 13.66
N ILE A 94 5.74 -6.66 14.27
CA ILE A 94 6.84 -7.39 13.59
C ILE A 94 6.31 -8.19 12.40
N SER A 95 5.16 -8.87 12.55
CA SER A 95 4.51 -9.59 11.43
C SER A 95 4.15 -8.63 10.31
N LEU A 96 3.49 -7.52 10.64
CA LEU A 96 3.05 -6.54 9.64
C LEU A 96 4.23 -5.93 8.87
N LEU A 97 5.30 -5.53 9.56
CA LEU A 97 6.52 -5.02 8.92
C LEU A 97 7.18 -6.05 8.00
N THR A 98 7.18 -7.32 8.40
CA THR A 98 7.73 -8.41 7.58
C THR A 98 6.97 -8.53 6.26
N GLU A 99 5.64 -8.43 6.30
CA GLU A 99 4.79 -8.54 5.11
C GLU A 99 4.87 -7.31 4.21
N ILE A 100 4.91 -6.11 4.79
CA ILE A 100 5.11 -4.87 4.05
C ILE A 100 6.42 -4.96 3.26
N ARG A 101 7.52 -5.32 3.93
CA ARG A 101 8.84 -5.44 3.30
C ARG A 101 8.91 -6.56 2.27
N ALA A 102 8.18 -7.66 2.46
CA ALA A 102 8.12 -8.73 1.48
C ALA A 102 7.45 -8.27 0.18
N LEU A 103 6.32 -7.56 0.27
CA LEU A 103 5.66 -7.01 -0.93
C LEU A 103 6.48 -5.88 -1.56
N GLN A 104 7.12 -5.04 -0.75
CA GLN A 104 8.03 -4.00 -1.22
C GLN A 104 9.17 -4.59 -2.05
N ALA A 105 9.89 -5.59 -1.53
CA ALA A 105 10.99 -6.24 -2.24
C ALA A 105 10.53 -6.94 -3.54
N GLN A 106 9.35 -7.58 -3.55
CA GLN A 106 8.78 -8.15 -4.77
C GLN A 106 8.53 -7.08 -5.83
N LEU A 107 8.04 -5.92 -5.41
CA LEU A 107 7.76 -4.81 -6.30
C LEU A 107 9.04 -4.13 -6.80
N GLU A 108 10.04 -3.94 -5.93
CA GLU A 108 11.38 -3.44 -6.29
C GLU A 108 12.01 -4.32 -7.37
N GLN A 109 12.05 -5.64 -7.14
CA GLN A 109 12.56 -6.60 -8.13
C GLN A 109 11.80 -6.47 -9.47
N TRP A 110 10.47 -6.37 -9.41
CA TRP A 110 9.66 -6.22 -10.62
C TRP A 110 9.99 -4.93 -11.39
N TYR A 111 10.19 -3.81 -10.69
CA TYR A 111 10.59 -2.54 -11.32
C TYR A 111 12.00 -2.62 -11.92
N GLU A 112 12.95 -3.26 -11.24
CA GLU A 112 14.29 -3.52 -11.78
C GLU A 112 14.20 -4.34 -13.08
N GLU A 113 13.43 -5.43 -13.08
CA GLU A 113 13.22 -6.27 -14.25
C GLU A 113 12.58 -5.49 -15.42
N GLU A 114 11.55 -4.68 -15.19
CA GLU A 114 10.88 -3.90 -16.27
C GLU A 114 11.70 -2.71 -16.78
N MET A 115 12.56 -2.11 -15.96
CA MET A 115 13.43 -1.00 -16.35
C MET A 115 14.66 -1.44 -17.17
N GLU A 116 14.99 -2.72 -17.17
CA GLU A 116 16.07 -3.31 -17.98
C GLU A 116 15.66 -3.62 -19.44
N PHE A 117 14.39 -3.43 -19.81
CA PHE A 117 13.84 -3.65 -21.16
C PHE A 117 13.49 -2.36 -21.91
#